data_AF-A0A538TJP2-F1
#
_entry.id   AF-A0A538TJP2-F1
#
_cell.length_a   1.000
_cell.length_b   1.000
_cell.length_c   1.000
_cell.angle_alpha   90.00
_cell.angle_beta   90.00
_cell.angle_gamma   90.00
#
_symmetry.space_group_name_H-M   'P 1'
#
loop_
_entity.id
_entity.type
_entity.pdbx_description
1 polymer ?
#
loop_
_entity_poly.entity_id
_entity_poly.type
_entity_poly.pdbx_seq_one_letter_code
_entity_poly.pdbx_strand_id
1 'polypeptide(L)'
;MDRVLLHDELAAILRGRENWWTTTTDLAAEVNRRGRYKKRDGSTVSAFQVHGRTRQYRRIFERMGARVRLVETEPVVAMESSRFYLYLAQRAHRDLEALPGRPKVGGWTFGKERLREEMPSDHFRHSVICTVFSAAACEHSLVAIASLRKATAHGQQRKLLLRVWPKKRGWLMGKDLVALARALTKVDRTLLTQIEDLMERRNAILHSRAQDWEDPIEGRSGWWERAVQLPAITAALIKNAPGDVRIAEEAVEALRKARGEPDWNPFKEPQQGETP
;
A
#
# COMPACT_ATOMS: atom_id res chain seq x y z
N MET A 1 25.20 -19.09 24.65
CA MET A 1 24.51 -18.20 23.70
C MET A 1 24.50 -18.88 22.35
N ASP A 2 23.33 -19.23 21.83
CA ASP A 2 23.23 -19.91 20.53
C ASP A 2 23.69 -18.99 19.40
N ARG A 3 24.54 -19.53 18.53
CA ARG A 3 25.11 -18.80 17.40
C ARG A 3 24.06 -18.73 16.29
N VAL A 4 23.56 -17.52 16.00
CA VAL A 4 22.64 -17.28 14.88
C VAL A 4 23.29 -17.74 13.57
N LEU A 5 22.61 -18.57 12.80
CA LEU A 5 23.07 -19.01 11.47
C LEU A 5 22.64 -17.98 10.41
N LEU A 6 23.41 -17.90 9.31
CA LEU A 6 23.14 -16.91 8.26
C LEU A 6 21.74 -17.06 7.65
N HIS A 7 21.26 -18.29 7.44
CA HIS A 7 19.92 -18.50 6.88
C HIS A 7 18.81 -18.12 7.85
N ASP A 8 18.99 -18.31 9.16
CA ASP A 8 18.02 -17.88 10.16
C ASP A 8 17.95 -16.36 10.24
N GLU A 9 19.10 -15.67 10.18
CA GLU A 9 19.13 -14.21 10.14
C GLU A 9 18.47 -13.66 8.86
N LEU A 10 18.76 -14.27 7.71
CA LEU A 10 18.11 -13.91 6.45
C LEU A 10 16.59 -14.12 6.52
N ALA A 11 16.13 -15.23 7.10
CA ALA A 11 14.70 -15.48 7.28
C ALA A 11 14.07 -14.47 8.25
N ALA A 12 14.76 -14.10 9.33
CA ALA A 12 14.29 -13.07 10.26
C ALA A 12 14.21 -11.68 9.61
N ILE A 13 15.18 -11.33 8.74
CA ILE A 13 15.15 -10.10 7.95
C ILE A 13 13.96 -10.12 6.99
N LEU A 14 13.77 -11.21 6.25
CA LEU A 14 12.67 -11.36 5.30
C LEU A 14 11.31 -11.33 6.00
N ARG A 15 11.12 -12.03 7.13
CA ARG A 15 9.88 -11.95 7.94
C ARG A 15 9.63 -10.55 8.45
N GLY A 16 10.66 -9.86 8.95
CA GLY A 16 10.55 -8.45 9.36
C GLY A 16 10.29 -7.48 8.19
N ARG A 17 10.43 -7.96 6.96
CA ARG A 17 10.06 -7.27 5.72
C ARG A 17 8.85 -7.94 5.06
N GLU A 18 7.96 -8.56 5.83
CA GLU A 18 6.72 -9.18 5.35
C GLU A 18 6.91 -10.14 4.15
N ASN A 19 8.08 -10.77 4.08
CA ASN A 19 8.47 -11.69 3.03
C ASN A 19 8.57 -11.11 1.59
N TRP A 20 8.81 -9.81 1.44
CA TRP A 20 8.98 -9.21 0.12
C TRP A 20 10.26 -9.65 -0.60
N TRP A 21 10.18 -9.71 -1.94
CA TRP A 21 11.33 -9.90 -2.82
C TRP A 21 12.42 -8.87 -2.53
N THR A 22 13.50 -9.31 -1.88
CA THR A 22 14.60 -8.46 -1.44
C THR A 22 15.87 -8.84 -2.20
N THR A 23 16.68 -7.85 -2.60
CA THR A 23 17.92 -8.15 -3.32
C THR A 23 18.96 -8.78 -2.38
N THR A 24 19.85 -9.60 -2.92
CA THR A 24 20.97 -10.18 -2.16
C THR A 24 21.91 -9.11 -1.58
N THR A 25 21.99 -7.94 -2.22
CA THR A 25 22.77 -6.79 -1.74
C THR A 25 22.14 -6.17 -0.50
N ASP A 26 20.83 -5.90 -0.54
CA ASP A 26 20.11 -5.32 0.61
C ASP A 26 20.09 -6.29 1.80
N LEU A 27 19.96 -7.58 1.53
CA LEU A 27 20.04 -8.61 2.56
C LEU A 27 21.43 -8.65 3.20
N ALA A 28 22.50 -8.59 2.41
CA ALA A 28 23.87 -8.57 2.94
C ALA A 28 24.13 -7.31 3.79
N ALA A 29 23.70 -6.14 3.31
CA ALA A 29 23.81 -4.89 4.04
C ALA A 29 23.06 -4.96 5.38
N GLU A 30 21.83 -5.49 5.38
CA GLU A 30 21.01 -5.60 6.57
C GLU A 30 21.55 -6.62 7.58
N VAL A 31 22.08 -7.76 7.13
CA VAL A 31 22.77 -8.74 7.99
C VAL A 31 23.94 -8.07 8.71
N ASN A 32 24.78 -7.34 7.98
CA ASN A 32 25.94 -6.65 8.54
C ASN A 32 25.52 -5.55 9.52
N ARG A 33 24.49 -4.77 9.18
CA ARG A 33 23.95 -3.69 10.02
C ARG A 33 23.41 -4.21 11.34
N ARG A 34 22.70 -5.35 11.34
CA ARG A 34 22.13 -5.94 12.56
C ARG A 34 23.19 -6.60 13.46
N GLY A 35 24.31 -7.06 12.89
CA GLY A 35 25.43 -7.63 13.63
C GLY A 35 25.13 -8.92 14.41
N ARG A 36 23.93 -9.51 14.25
CA ARG A 36 23.48 -10.73 14.94
C ARG A 36 24.17 -11.98 14.40
N TYR A 37 24.42 -12.02 13.09
CA TYR A 37 25.30 -13.01 12.48
C TYR A 37 26.70 -12.39 12.28
N LYS A 38 27.73 -13.10 12.74
CA LYS A 38 29.13 -12.76 12.48
C LYS A 38 29.86 -13.93 11.84
N LYS A 39 30.58 -13.65 10.75
CA LYS A 39 31.50 -14.62 10.15
C LYS A 39 32.59 -14.98 11.17
N ARG A 40 33.13 -16.20 11.04
CA ARG A 40 34.23 -16.68 11.91
C ARG A 40 35.49 -15.81 11.78
N ASP A 41 35.72 -15.28 10.58
CA ASP A 41 36.86 -14.42 10.24
C ASP A 41 36.62 -12.92 10.56
N GLY A 42 35.46 -12.56 11.13
CA GLY A 42 35.11 -11.18 11.47
C GLY A 42 34.77 -10.26 10.28
N SER A 43 34.91 -10.74 9.04
CA SER A 43 34.61 -9.93 7.86
C SER A 43 33.10 -9.80 7.60
N THR A 44 32.73 -8.86 6.72
CA THR A 44 31.34 -8.62 6.35
C THR A 44 30.77 -9.73 5.46
N VAL A 45 29.46 -9.91 5.54
CA VAL A 45 28.69 -10.78 4.64
C VAL A 45 28.54 -10.08 3.29
N SER A 46 28.86 -10.78 2.20
CA SER A 46 28.69 -10.24 0.85
C SER A 46 27.40 -10.73 0.19
N ALA A 47 26.92 -10.00 -0.82
CA ALA A 47 25.77 -10.40 -1.64
C ALA A 47 25.96 -11.78 -2.27
N PHE A 48 27.20 -12.12 -2.67
CA PHE A 48 27.53 -13.45 -3.21
C PHE A 48 27.32 -14.57 -2.18
N GLN A 49 27.65 -14.33 -0.91
CA GLN A 49 27.40 -15.30 0.15
C GLN A 49 25.91 -15.47 0.45
N VAL A 50 25.13 -14.40 0.43
CA VAL A 50 23.66 -14.47 0.53
C VAL A 50 23.09 -15.25 -0.66
N HIS A 51 23.57 -14.97 -1.87
CA HIS A 51 23.19 -15.69 -3.07
C HIS A 51 23.48 -17.19 -2.95
N GLY A 52 24.69 -17.57 -2.53
CA GLY A 52 25.07 -18.96 -2.30
C GLY A 52 24.22 -19.62 -1.21
N ARG A 53 24.03 -18.96 -0.07
CA ARG A 53 23.25 -19.48 1.05
C ARG A 53 21.79 -19.73 0.65
N THR A 54 21.15 -18.77 0.02
CA THR A 54 19.75 -18.89 -0.40
C THR A 54 19.58 -19.92 -1.53
N ARG A 55 20.62 -20.16 -2.35
CA ARG A 55 20.63 -21.27 -3.32
C ARG A 55 20.59 -22.65 -2.66
N GLN A 56 21.27 -22.80 -1.52
CA GLN A 56 21.41 -24.06 -0.80
C GLN A 56 20.11 -24.43 -0.06
N TYR A 57 19.40 -23.44 0.48
CA TYR A 57 18.20 -23.64 1.28
C TYR A 57 16.91 -23.41 0.47
N ARG A 58 16.75 -24.11 -0.66
CA ARG A 58 15.60 -23.93 -1.59
C ARG A 58 14.23 -24.23 -1.00
N ARG A 59 14.17 -25.02 0.08
CA ARG A 59 12.93 -25.30 0.81
C ARG A 59 12.49 -24.12 1.69
N ILE A 60 13.42 -23.22 2.01
CA ILE A 60 13.17 -22.06 2.86
C ILE A 60 13.07 -20.80 2.00
N PHE A 61 13.88 -20.68 0.95
CA PHE A 61 13.96 -19.49 0.11
C PHE A 61 13.53 -19.74 -1.33
N GLU A 62 12.69 -18.85 -1.82
CA GLU A 62 12.36 -18.69 -3.23
C GLU A 62 13.25 -17.60 -3.84
N ARG A 63 13.62 -17.78 -5.12
CA ARG A 63 14.62 -16.95 -5.78
C ARG A 63 14.21 -16.55 -7.18
N MET A 64 14.44 -15.29 -7.52
CA MET A 64 14.26 -14.72 -8.85
C MET A 64 15.49 -13.86 -9.19
N GLY A 65 16.48 -14.47 -9.85
CA GLY A 65 17.77 -13.84 -10.10
C GLY A 65 18.51 -13.48 -8.79
N ALA A 66 18.74 -12.18 -8.61
CA ALA A 66 19.35 -11.61 -7.40
C ALA A 66 18.33 -11.25 -6.30
N ARG A 67 17.04 -11.54 -6.50
CA ARG A 67 15.98 -11.33 -5.51
C ARG A 67 15.66 -12.63 -4.78
N VAL A 68 15.35 -12.50 -3.49
CA VAL A 68 15.07 -13.61 -2.57
C VAL A 68 13.84 -13.27 -1.72
N ARG A 69 12.99 -14.27 -1.48
CA ARG A 69 11.97 -14.29 -0.42
C ARG A 69 11.93 -15.67 0.23
N LEU A 70 11.11 -15.86 1.26
CA LEU A 70 10.79 -17.17 1.83
C LEU A 70 9.75 -17.88 0.97
N VAL A 71 9.86 -19.20 0.90
CA VAL A 71 8.85 -20.07 0.28
C VAL A 71 7.58 -20.00 1.12
N GLU A 72 6.46 -19.63 0.50
CA GLU A 72 5.13 -19.68 1.13
C GLU A 72 4.63 -21.13 1.09
N THR A 73 4.50 -21.76 2.26
CA THR A 73 3.97 -23.13 2.39
C THR A 73 2.44 -23.18 2.45
N GLU A 74 1.78 -22.04 2.57
CA GLU A 74 0.33 -21.93 2.40
C GLU A 74 0.00 -21.46 0.99
N PRO A 75 -1.08 -21.98 0.38
CA PRO A 75 -1.52 -21.50 -0.91
C PRO A 75 -1.74 -20.00 -0.81
N VAL A 76 -1.01 -19.27 -1.63
CA VAL A 76 -1.25 -17.85 -1.88
C VAL A 76 -2.65 -17.77 -2.49
N VAL A 77 -3.68 -17.63 -1.66
CA VAL A 77 -4.74 -16.71 -2.06
C VAL A 77 -3.99 -15.42 -2.27
N ALA A 78 -3.82 -15.02 -3.54
CA ALA A 78 -3.14 -13.81 -4.00
C ALA A 78 -3.11 -12.79 -2.88
N MET A 79 -1.92 -12.34 -2.42
CA MET A 79 -1.74 -11.33 -1.37
C MET A 79 -3.02 -10.52 -1.17
N GLU A 80 -3.59 -10.48 0.04
CA GLU A 80 -4.68 -9.55 0.34
C GLU A 80 -4.33 -8.19 -0.27
N SER A 81 -4.98 -7.83 -1.38
CA SER A 81 -4.43 -6.79 -2.26
C SER A 81 -4.37 -5.44 -1.53
N SER A 82 -5.16 -5.31 -0.46
CA SER A 82 -5.07 -4.24 0.52
C SER A 82 -3.68 -4.06 1.14
N ARG A 83 -3.02 -5.16 1.55
CA ARG A 83 -1.64 -5.12 2.11
C ARG A 83 -0.62 -4.69 1.06
N PHE A 84 -0.78 -5.15 -0.19
CA PHE A 84 0.09 -4.76 -1.29
C PHE A 84 0.05 -3.23 -1.51
N TYR A 85 -1.15 -2.66 -1.59
CA TYR A 85 -1.31 -1.22 -1.78
C TYR A 85 -0.86 -0.41 -0.57
N LEU A 86 -1.15 -0.89 0.64
CA LEU A 86 -0.70 -0.24 1.88
C LEU A 86 0.84 -0.16 1.94
N TYR A 87 1.53 -1.25 1.59
CA TYR A 87 2.97 -1.28 1.50
C TYR A 87 3.53 -0.25 0.51
N LEU A 88 2.92 -0.12 -0.68
CA LEU A 88 3.36 0.88 -1.67
C LEU A 88 3.23 2.30 -1.13
N ALA A 89 2.13 2.60 -0.42
CA ALA A 89 1.93 3.90 0.23
C ALA A 89 2.97 4.15 1.33
N GLN A 90 3.18 3.19 2.24
CA GLN A 90 4.18 3.26 3.31
C GLN A 90 5.62 3.39 2.79
N ARG A 91 5.96 2.63 1.75
CA ARG A 91 7.29 2.69 1.13
C ARG A 91 7.53 4.06 0.55
N ALA A 92 6.57 4.58 -0.22
CA ALA A 92 6.67 5.93 -0.74
C ALA A 92 6.93 6.90 0.41
N HIS A 93 6.25 6.72 1.56
CA HIS A 93 6.33 7.66 2.69
C HIS A 93 7.72 7.68 3.32
N ARG A 94 8.29 6.50 3.55
CA ARG A 94 9.67 6.38 4.04
C ARG A 94 10.70 6.92 3.05
N ASP A 95 10.51 6.68 1.76
CA ASP A 95 11.41 7.18 0.72
C ASP A 95 11.43 8.72 0.72
N LEU A 96 10.31 9.36 1.08
CA LEU A 96 10.22 10.81 1.26
C LEU A 96 10.96 11.33 2.50
N GLU A 97 10.71 10.70 3.65
CA GLU A 97 11.34 11.09 4.93
C GLU A 97 12.87 10.95 4.89
N ALA A 98 13.37 10.03 4.06
CA ALA A 98 14.79 9.77 3.89
C ALA A 98 15.52 10.77 2.98
N LEU A 99 14.80 11.67 2.29
CA LEU A 99 15.43 12.66 1.42
C LEU A 99 16.20 13.71 2.25
N PRO A 100 17.52 13.92 2.00
CA PRO A 100 18.30 14.89 2.75
C PRO A 100 17.89 16.33 2.43
N GLY A 101 17.71 17.15 3.47
CA GLY A 101 17.27 18.55 3.39
C GLY A 101 15.77 18.71 3.66
N ARG A 102 15.31 19.95 3.91
CA ARG A 102 13.85 20.19 3.89
C ARG A 102 13.38 19.88 2.48
N PRO A 103 12.45 18.95 2.32
CA PRO A 103 11.98 18.65 1.01
C PRO A 103 11.39 19.89 0.33
N LYS A 104 11.92 20.20 -0.86
CA LYS A 104 11.33 21.24 -1.70
C LYS A 104 10.01 20.69 -2.20
N VAL A 105 8.93 21.11 -1.54
CA VAL A 105 7.59 21.07 -2.13
C VAL A 105 7.74 21.84 -3.42
N GLY A 106 7.67 21.16 -4.56
CA GLY A 106 7.51 21.79 -5.86
C GLY A 106 6.15 22.45 -5.85
N GLY A 107 6.08 23.63 -5.26
CA GLY A 107 5.07 24.60 -5.57
C GLY A 107 5.40 25.18 -6.93
N TRP A 108 4.35 25.49 -7.67
CA TRP A 108 4.40 26.52 -8.69
C TRP A 108 4.85 27.82 -8.02
N THR A 109 6.15 28.07 -7.95
CA THR A 109 6.66 29.38 -7.55
C THR A 109 6.96 30.17 -8.80
N PHE A 110 6.09 31.14 -9.10
CA PHE A 110 6.38 32.25 -10.01
C PHE A 110 7.56 33.04 -9.45
N GLY A 111 8.78 32.66 -9.85
CA GLY A 111 10.02 33.30 -9.44
C GLY A 111 10.83 33.72 -10.65
N LYS A 112 11.62 34.79 -10.52
CA LYS A 112 12.39 35.42 -11.60
C LYS A 112 13.54 34.55 -12.18
N GLU A 113 13.76 33.34 -11.68
CA GLU A 113 14.81 32.44 -12.17
C GLU A 113 14.27 31.06 -12.57
N ARG A 114 14.83 30.54 -13.68
CA ARG A 114 14.47 29.29 -14.36
C ARG A 114 14.61 28.07 -13.44
N LEU A 115 13.60 27.21 -13.45
CA LEU A 115 13.77 25.79 -13.16
C LEU A 115 13.51 24.99 -14.44
N ARG A 116 14.57 24.38 -14.98
CA ARG A 116 14.54 23.41 -16.09
C ARG A 116 13.56 22.29 -15.76
N GLU A 117 12.62 21.97 -16.65
CA GLU A 117 11.79 20.74 -16.67
C GLU A 117 11.82 19.94 -15.36
N GLU A 118 11.33 20.54 -14.27
CA GLU A 118 11.24 19.82 -13.02
C GLU A 118 9.94 19.04 -13.11
N MET A 119 10.07 17.80 -13.62
CA MET A 119 9.36 16.64 -13.10
C MET A 119 8.65 16.99 -11.79
N PRO A 120 7.31 16.81 -11.64
CA PRO A 120 6.63 17.19 -10.41
C PRO A 120 7.45 16.75 -9.20
N SER A 121 7.75 17.68 -8.27
CA SER A 121 8.71 17.42 -7.18
C SER A 121 8.47 16.05 -6.55
N ASP A 122 9.51 15.39 -6.04
CA ASP A 122 9.34 14.04 -5.50
C ASP A 122 8.22 13.96 -4.45
N HIS A 123 7.94 15.06 -3.74
CA HIS A 123 6.81 15.29 -2.82
C HIS A 123 5.44 15.18 -3.47
N PHE A 124 5.30 15.75 -4.65
CA PHE A 124 4.10 15.68 -5.45
C PHE A 124 3.83 14.22 -5.86
N ARG A 125 4.83 13.54 -6.44
CA ARG A 125 4.63 12.16 -6.94
C ARG A 125 4.31 11.24 -5.78
N HIS A 126 5.05 11.44 -4.71
CA HIS A 126 4.87 10.78 -3.44
C HIS A 126 3.45 10.95 -2.87
N SER A 127 2.91 12.17 -2.86
CA SER A 127 1.59 12.46 -2.30
C SER A 127 0.45 11.82 -3.11
N VAL A 128 0.59 11.83 -4.44
CA VAL A 128 -0.33 11.13 -5.36
C VAL A 128 -0.28 9.63 -5.10
N ILE A 129 0.91 9.04 -5.05
CA ILE A 129 1.14 7.61 -4.78
C ILE A 129 0.52 7.22 -3.44
N CYS A 130 0.78 7.98 -2.37
CA CYS A 130 0.20 7.70 -1.05
C CYS A 130 -1.31 7.75 -1.05
N THR A 131 -1.90 8.81 -1.58
CA THR A 131 -3.37 8.99 -1.58
C THR A 131 -4.04 7.88 -2.40
N VAL A 132 -3.55 7.63 -3.61
CA VAL A 132 -4.15 6.65 -4.53
C VAL A 132 -4.03 5.24 -3.98
N PHE A 133 -2.86 4.83 -3.49
CA PHE A 133 -2.67 3.49 -2.97
C PHE A 133 -3.33 3.28 -1.60
N SER A 134 -3.40 4.31 -0.75
CA SER A 134 -4.17 4.24 0.50
C SER A 134 -5.66 4.01 0.22
N ALA A 135 -6.24 4.75 -0.73
CA ALA A 135 -7.63 4.54 -1.16
C ALA A 135 -7.87 3.15 -1.74
N ALA A 136 -6.94 2.65 -2.57
CA ALA A 136 -7.01 1.30 -3.13
C ALA A 136 -6.93 0.22 -2.04
N ALA A 137 -6.12 0.42 -1.00
CA ALA A 137 -6.01 -0.51 0.11
C ALA A 137 -7.34 -0.67 0.86
N CYS A 138 -8.00 0.45 1.15
CA CYS A 138 -9.33 0.47 1.75
C CYS A 138 -10.38 -0.18 0.85
N GLU A 139 -10.38 0.16 -0.44
CA GLU A 139 -11.33 -0.40 -1.42
C GLU A 139 -11.26 -1.92 -1.48
N HIS A 140 -10.05 -2.49 -1.58
CA HIS A 140 -9.87 -3.94 -1.61
C HIS A 140 -10.31 -4.62 -0.31
N SER A 141 -10.08 -4.00 0.84
CA SER A 141 -10.55 -4.52 2.13
C SER A 141 -12.08 -4.53 2.22
N LEU A 142 -12.73 -3.47 1.73
CA LEU A 142 -14.18 -3.40 1.68
C LEU A 142 -14.77 -4.42 0.70
N VAL A 143 -14.16 -4.61 -0.48
CA VAL A 143 -14.57 -5.64 -1.45
C VAL A 143 -14.46 -7.03 -0.86
N ALA A 144 -13.39 -7.31 -0.10
CA ALA A 144 -13.21 -8.60 0.56
C ALA A 144 -14.35 -8.87 1.56
N ILE A 145 -14.71 -7.89 2.40
CA ILE A 145 -15.85 -8.03 3.31
C ILE A 145 -17.16 -8.18 2.55
N ALA A 146 -17.42 -7.34 1.54
CA ALA A 146 -18.66 -7.40 0.77
C ALA A 146 -18.82 -8.75 0.06
N SER A 147 -17.73 -9.31 -0.46
CA SER A 147 -17.71 -10.62 -1.12
C SER A 147 -17.93 -11.76 -0.14
N LEU A 148 -17.26 -11.72 1.02
CA LEU A 148 -17.48 -12.69 2.10
C LEU A 148 -18.95 -12.67 2.55
N ARG A 149 -19.48 -11.48 2.84
CA ARG A 149 -20.88 -11.31 3.27
C ARG A 149 -21.86 -11.77 2.21
N LYS A 150 -21.60 -11.52 0.92
CA LYS A 150 -22.42 -12.06 -0.17
C LYS A 150 -22.46 -13.59 -0.19
N ALA A 151 -21.31 -14.24 0.04
CA ALA A 151 -21.23 -15.70 0.04
C ALA A 151 -21.99 -16.34 1.20
N THR A 152 -22.10 -15.63 2.34
CA THR A 152 -22.66 -16.18 3.59
C THR A 152 -24.01 -15.60 3.99
N ALA A 153 -24.56 -14.61 3.26
CA ALA A 153 -25.78 -13.93 3.68
C ALA A 153 -27.06 -14.73 3.39
N HIS A 154 -27.97 -14.72 4.37
CA HIS A 154 -29.31 -15.32 4.28
C HIS A 154 -30.40 -14.30 4.62
N GLY A 155 -31.66 -14.67 4.37
CA GLY A 155 -32.84 -13.87 4.76
C GLY A 155 -32.80 -12.40 4.35
N GLN A 156 -33.00 -11.50 5.32
CA GLN A 156 -33.04 -10.05 5.11
C GLN A 156 -31.68 -9.46 4.71
N GLN A 157 -30.55 -9.99 5.23
CA GLN A 157 -29.21 -9.52 4.86
C GLN A 157 -28.92 -9.79 3.39
N ARG A 158 -29.32 -10.97 2.87
CA ARG A 158 -29.17 -11.29 1.44
C ARG A 158 -29.99 -10.34 0.57
N LYS A 159 -31.21 -9.98 0.99
CA LYS A 159 -32.06 -9.00 0.29
C LYS A 159 -31.41 -7.62 0.22
N LEU A 160 -30.82 -7.16 1.33
CA LEU A 160 -30.08 -5.89 1.39
C LEU A 160 -28.85 -5.91 0.46
N LEU A 161 -28.04 -6.96 0.54
CA LEU A 161 -26.86 -7.13 -0.32
C LEU A 161 -27.25 -7.14 -1.80
N LEU A 162 -28.28 -7.88 -2.20
CA LEU A 162 -28.77 -7.92 -3.59
C LEU A 162 -29.36 -6.59 -4.08
N ARG A 163 -29.74 -5.68 -3.18
CA ARG A 163 -30.20 -4.33 -3.54
C ARG A 163 -29.04 -3.40 -3.89
N VAL A 164 -27.93 -3.53 -3.16
CA VAL A 164 -26.73 -2.70 -3.35
C VAL A 164 -25.77 -3.34 -4.37
N TRP A 165 -25.82 -4.67 -4.55
CA TRP A 165 -24.98 -5.37 -5.50
C TRP A 165 -25.30 -4.98 -6.96
N PRO A 166 -24.30 -4.74 -7.82
CA PRO A 166 -24.54 -4.27 -9.18
C PRO A 166 -25.33 -5.32 -9.98
N LYS A 167 -26.46 -4.90 -10.57
CA LYS A 167 -27.33 -5.79 -11.35
C LYS A 167 -27.00 -5.86 -12.85
N LYS A 168 -26.28 -4.87 -13.40
CA LYS A 168 -26.09 -4.75 -14.87
C LYS A 168 -24.68 -4.34 -15.37
N ARG A 169 -23.83 -3.69 -14.57
CA ARG A 169 -22.52 -3.13 -15.04
C ARG A 169 -21.27 -3.53 -14.23
N GLY A 170 -21.40 -4.50 -13.33
CA GLY A 170 -20.25 -5.30 -12.86
C GLY A 170 -19.35 -4.75 -11.76
N TRP A 171 -19.57 -3.55 -11.19
CA TRP A 171 -18.68 -3.02 -10.13
C TRP A 171 -19.45 -2.26 -9.05
N LEU A 172 -19.13 -2.52 -7.78
CA LEU A 172 -19.58 -1.70 -6.64
C LEU A 172 -18.72 -0.44 -6.59
N MET A 173 -19.33 0.74 -6.45
CA MET A 173 -18.56 1.97 -6.27
C MET A 173 -18.05 2.06 -4.84
N GLY A 174 -17.01 2.86 -4.61
CA GLY A 174 -16.45 3.10 -3.27
C GLY A 174 -17.49 3.46 -2.20
N LYS A 175 -18.43 4.36 -2.52
CA LYS A 175 -19.54 4.72 -1.62
C LYS A 175 -20.48 3.55 -1.30
N ASP A 176 -20.72 2.66 -2.26
CA ASP A 176 -21.60 1.50 -2.08
C ASP A 176 -20.92 0.48 -1.16
N LEU A 177 -19.61 0.32 -1.32
CA LEU A 177 -18.77 -0.51 -0.48
C LEU A 177 -18.74 -0.01 0.98
N VAL A 178 -18.60 1.30 1.19
CA VAL A 178 -18.64 1.87 2.55
C VAL A 178 -20.03 1.77 3.16
N ALA A 179 -21.09 2.02 2.40
CA ALA A 179 -22.47 1.84 2.87
C ALA A 179 -22.72 0.38 3.32
N LEU A 180 -22.21 -0.60 2.56
CA LEU A 180 -22.25 -2.01 2.95
C LEU A 180 -21.47 -2.28 4.23
N ALA A 181 -20.24 -1.78 4.36
CA ALA A 181 -19.45 -1.95 5.58
C ALA A 181 -20.16 -1.33 6.80
N ARG A 182 -20.76 -0.15 6.64
CA ARG A 182 -21.53 0.54 7.69
C ARG A 182 -22.75 -0.28 8.14
N ALA A 183 -23.37 -1.02 7.23
CA ALA A 183 -24.54 -1.84 7.52
C ALA A 183 -24.19 -3.24 8.07
N LEU A 184 -23.03 -3.79 7.72
CA LEU A 184 -22.69 -5.21 7.91
C LEU A 184 -21.52 -5.48 8.85
N THR A 185 -20.95 -4.44 9.45
CA THR A 185 -19.80 -4.53 10.36
C THR A 185 -19.98 -3.59 11.57
N LYS A 186 -19.18 -3.81 12.61
CA LYS A 186 -19.08 -2.93 13.78
C LYS A 186 -17.94 -1.91 13.66
N VAL A 187 -17.39 -1.71 12.46
CA VAL A 187 -16.31 -0.73 12.23
C VAL A 187 -16.80 0.67 12.58
N ASP A 188 -15.92 1.46 13.21
CA ASP A 188 -16.23 2.81 13.64
C ASP A 188 -16.74 3.69 12.48
N ARG A 189 -17.80 4.47 12.76
CA ARG A 189 -18.47 5.28 11.73
C ARG A 189 -17.61 6.45 11.27
N THR A 190 -16.83 7.05 12.15
CA THR A 190 -15.91 8.14 11.78
C THR A 190 -14.83 7.61 10.85
N LEU A 191 -14.26 6.44 11.15
CA LEU A 191 -13.29 5.78 10.28
C LEU A 191 -13.89 5.46 8.89
N LEU A 192 -15.14 4.99 8.83
CA LEU A 192 -15.82 4.75 7.56
C LEU A 192 -16.02 6.04 6.74
N THR A 193 -16.34 7.16 7.39
CA THR A 193 -16.40 8.48 6.72
C THR A 193 -15.02 8.92 6.21
N GLN A 194 -13.96 8.72 6.99
CA GLN A 194 -12.60 9.03 6.53
C GLN A 194 -12.18 8.21 5.29
N ILE A 195 -12.66 6.96 5.18
CA ILE A 195 -12.45 6.14 3.98
C ILE A 195 -13.21 6.71 2.77
N GLU A 196 -14.45 7.18 2.95
CA GLU A 196 -15.21 7.84 1.88
C GLU A 196 -14.45 9.08 1.38
N ASP A 197 -14.03 9.97 2.30
CA ASP A 197 -13.29 11.19 1.96
C ASP A 197 -11.97 10.86 1.23
N LEU A 198 -11.27 9.81 1.65
CA LEU A 198 -10.04 9.33 1.01
C LEU A 198 -10.31 8.86 -0.43
N MET A 199 -11.41 8.14 -0.66
CA MET A 199 -11.80 7.72 -2.01
C MET A 199 -12.16 8.90 -2.90
N GLU A 200 -12.84 9.93 -2.36
CA GLU A 200 -13.14 11.16 -3.07
C GLU A 200 -11.88 11.91 -3.48
N ARG A 201 -10.91 12.06 -2.56
CA ARG A 201 -9.59 12.65 -2.87
C ARG A 201 -8.88 11.91 -3.99
N ARG A 202 -8.84 10.56 -3.93
CA ARG A 202 -8.26 9.73 -5.00
C ARG A 202 -8.97 9.94 -6.33
N ASN A 203 -10.31 10.01 -6.35
CA ASN A 203 -11.06 10.21 -7.59
C ASN A 203 -10.82 11.60 -8.19
N ALA A 204 -10.71 12.63 -7.36
CA ALA A 204 -10.34 13.97 -7.81
C ALA A 204 -8.98 13.97 -8.52
N ILE A 205 -8.00 13.21 -8.02
CA ILE A 205 -6.68 13.04 -8.67
C ILE A 205 -6.81 12.28 -9.99
N LEU A 206 -7.43 11.09 -9.98
CA LEU A 206 -7.51 10.21 -11.16
C LEU A 206 -8.29 10.84 -12.31
N HIS A 207 -9.26 11.70 -12.01
CA HIS A 207 -10.08 12.38 -13.00
C HIS A 207 -9.64 13.83 -13.22
N SER A 208 -8.51 14.25 -12.65
CA SER A 208 -7.93 15.56 -12.91
C SER A 208 -7.50 15.65 -14.37
N ARG A 209 -8.00 16.67 -15.08
CA ARG A 209 -7.57 16.95 -16.44
C ARG A 209 -6.30 17.80 -16.39
N ALA A 210 -5.15 17.17 -16.58
CA ALA A 210 -3.89 17.89 -16.77
C ALA A 210 -4.00 18.82 -17.98
N GLN A 211 -3.55 20.06 -17.82
CA GLN A 211 -3.42 21.02 -18.90
C GLN A 211 -1.95 21.31 -19.13
N ASP A 212 -1.44 20.87 -20.28
CA ASP A 212 -0.14 21.28 -20.78
C ASP A 212 -0.28 22.64 -21.46
N TRP A 213 0.61 23.58 -21.15
CA TRP A 213 0.74 24.84 -21.87
C TRP A 213 2.19 25.14 -22.21
N GLU A 214 2.37 25.88 -23.30
CA GLU A 214 3.66 26.34 -23.82
C GLU A 214 3.54 27.81 -24.21
N ASP A 215 4.34 28.69 -23.58
CA ASP A 215 4.36 30.13 -23.86
C ASP A 215 5.77 30.59 -24.27
N PRO A 216 5.91 31.46 -25.30
CA PRO A 216 7.21 32.02 -25.68
C PRO A 216 7.71 32.98 -24.60
N ILE A 217 9.02 32.91 -24.28
CA ILE A 217 9.60 33.77 -23.24
C ILE A 217 9.92 35.15 -23.83
N GLU A 218 9.27 36.18 -23.30
CA GLU A 218 9.49 37.57 -23.70
C GLU A 218 10.97 37.95 -23.61
N GLY A 219 11.50 38.55 -24.67
CA GLY A 219 12.91 38.97 -24.77
C GLY A 219 13.91 37.83 -25.05
N ARG A 220 13.48 36.58 -25.28
CA ARG A 220 14.37 35.46 -25.64
C ARG A 220 13.87 34.69 -26.86
N SER A 221 14.24 35.17 -28.05
CA SER A 221 13.90 34.52 -29.32
C SER A 221 14.35 33.05 -29.36
N GLY A 222 13.45 32.15 -29.76
CA GLY A 222 13.68 30.71 -29.82
C GLY A 222 13.48 29.94 -28.51
N TRP A 223 13.03 30.61 -27.45
CA TRP A 223 12.78 29.98 -26.15
C TRP A 223 11.30 29.93 -25.78
N TRP A 224 10.91 28.80 -25.21
CA TRP A 224 9.55 28.50 -24.75
C TRP A 224 9.59 28.06 -23.28
N GLU A 225 8.60 28.48 -22.50
CA GLU A 225 8.28 27.96 -21.18
C GLU A 225 7.16 26.92 -21.33
N ARG A 226 7.29 25.77 -20.67
CA ARG A 226 6.31 24.68 -20.72
C ARG A 226 5.94 24.25 -19.31
N ALA A 227 4.66 23.98 -19.09
CA ALA A 227 4.15 23.58 -17.78
C ALA A 227 2.90 22.69 -17.89
N VAL A 228 2.69 21.85 -16.88
CA VAL A 228 1.53 20.95 -16.75
C VAL A 228 0.70 21.35 -15.54
N GLN A 229 -0.37 22.13 -15.72
CA GLN A 229 -1.27 22.50 -14.64
C GLN A 229 -2.21 21.32 -14.29
N LEU A 230 -2.18 20.87 -13.04
CA LEU A 230 -3.01 19.78 -12.55
C LEU A 230 -4.12 20.31 -11.63
N PRO A 231 -5.40 20.25 -12.02
CA PRO A 231 -6.47 20.98 -11.34
C PRO A 231 -6.82 20.43 -9.95
N ALA A 232 -6.44 19.19 -9.61
CA ALA A 232 -6.80 18.56 -8.33
C ALA A 232 -5.66 18.49 -7.32
N ILE A 233 -4.43 18.89 -7.68
CA ILE A 233 -3.26 18.66 -6.84
C ILE A 233 -2.86 19.94 -6.14
N THR A 234 -3.40 20.10 -4.94
CA THR A 234 -3.27 21.29 -4.10
C THR A 234 -2.23 21.09 -3.00
N ALA A 235 -1.75 22.18 -2.39
CA ALA A 235 -0.90 22.11 -1.20
C ALA A 235 -1.56 21.33 -0.05
N ALA A 236 -2.90 21.36 0.03
CA ALA A 236 -3.66 20.56 0.99
C ALA A 236 -3.52 19.06 0.73
N LEU A 237 -3.52 18.60 -0.53
CA LEU A 237 -3.31 17.19 -0.85
C LEU A 237 -1.93 16.69 -0.36
N ILE A 238 -0.88 17.49 -0.59
CA ILE A 238 0.47 17.16 -0.13
C ILE A 238 0.53 17.06 1.40
N LYS A 239 -0.10 18.02 2.09
CA LYS A 239 -0.20 18.03 3.55
C LYS A 239 -0.98 16.82 4.10
N ASN A 240 -2.00 16.36 3.38
CA ASN A 240 -2.88 15.28 3.83
C ASN A 240 -2.31 13.88 3.56
N ALA A 241 -1.39 13.72 2.61
CA ALA A 241 -0.87 12.41 2.20
C ALA A 241 -0.35 11.53 3.35
N PRO A 242 0.40 12.02 4.36
CA PRO A 242 0.77 11.20 5.53
C PRO A 242 -0.45 10.75 6.35
N GLY A 243 -1.45 11.61 6.49
CA GLY A 243 -2.70 11.29 7.15
C GLY A 243 -3.52 10.25 6.39
N ASP A 244 -3.48 10.27 5.06
CA ASP A 244 -4.15 9.30 4.19
C ASP A 244 -3.58 7.88 4.36
N VAL A 245 -2.24 7.75 4.52
CA VAL A 245 -1.60 6.47 4.83
C VAL A 245 -2.10 5.93 6.17
N ARG A 246 -2.10 6.77 7.22
CA ARG A 246 -2.57 6.38 8.56
C ARG A 246 -4.05 5.94 8.55
N ILE A 247 -4.91 6.69 7.84
CA ILE A 247 -6.33 6.30 7.66
C ILE A 247 -6.42 4.91 7.05
N ALA A 248 -5.62 4.62 6.02
CA ALA A 248 -5.62 3.30 5.40
C ALA A 248 -5.09 2.20 6.32
N GLU A 249 -4.07 2.45 7.13
CA GLU A 249 -3.57 1.49 8.12
C GLU A 249 -4.66 1.12 9.14
N GLU A 250 -5.29 2.14 9.73
CA GLU A 250 -6.38 1.97 10.70
C GLU A 250 -7.57 1.25 10.06
N ALA A 251 -7.96 1.64 8.84
CA ALA A 251 -9.04 1.05 8.09
C ALA A 251 -8.80 -0.42 7.75
N VAL A 252 -7.64 -0.75 7.17
CA VAL A 252 -7.29 -2.13 6.78
C VAL A 252 -7.30 -3.03 8.00
N GLU A 253 -6.74 -2.58 9.13
CA GLU A 253 -6.73 -3.37 10.35
C GLU A 253 -8.13 -3.55 10.95
N ALA A 254 -8.94 -2.49 11.00
CA ALA A 254 -10.31 -2.56 11.50
C ALA A 254 -11.19 -3.49 10.63
N LEU A 255 -11.08 -3.38 9.30
CA LEU A 255 -11.81 -4.21 8.35
C LEU A 255 -11.33 -5.68 8.41
N ARG A 256 -10.03 -5.91 8.60
CA ARG A 256 -9.48 -7.26 8.81
C ARG A 256 -10.00 -7.89 10.09
N LYS A 257 -10.08 -7.13 11.19
CA LYS A 257 -10.70 -7.59 12.45
C LYS A 257 -12.18 -7.89 12.26
N ALA A 258 -12.93 -6.99 11.61
CA ALA A 258 -14.35 -7.19 11.31
C ALA A 258 -14.62 -8.45 10.47
N ARG A 259 -13.65 -8.86 9.64
CA ARG A 259 -13.69 -10.12 8.89
C ARG A 259 -13.52 -11.35 9.80
N GLY A 260 -12.79 -11.23 10.90
CA GLY A 260 -12.45 -12.31 11.83
C GLY A 260 -13.17 -12.28 13.19
N GLU A 261 -14.15 -11.39 13.39
CA GLU A 261 -14.91 -11.28 14.65
C GLU A 261 -15.51 -12.65 15.07
N PRO A 262 -15.35 -13.10 16.33
CA PRO A 262 -15.85 -14.40 16.81
C PRO A 262 -17.37 -14.60 16.72
N ASP A 263 -18.14 -13.52 16.77
CA ASP A 263 -19.59 -13.52 16.54
C ASP A 263 -19.96 -13.84 15.08
N TRP A 264 -18.97 -13.80 14.18
CA TRP A 264 -19.12 -13.85 12.74
C TRP A 264 -18.06 -14.73 12.06
N ASN A 265 -17.42 -15.64 12.79
CA ASN A 265 -16.55 -16.65 12.20
C ASN A 265 -17.38 -17.50 11.23
N PRO A 266 -17.11 -17.48 9.91
CA PRO A 266 -17.88 -18.26 8.93
C PRO A 266 -17.70 -19.78 9.09
N PHE A 267 -16.79 -20.22 9.97
CA PHE A 267 -16.54 -21.62 10.32
C PHE A 267 -17.01 -22.00 11.73
N LYS A 268 -17.78 -21.15 12.42
CA LYS A 268 -18.49 -21.62 13.61
C LYS A 268 -19.54 -22.64 13.17
N GLU A 269 -19.34 -23.90 13.55
CA GLU A 269 -20.40 -24.89 13.47
C GLU A 269 -21.63 -24.34 14.22
N PRO A 270 -22.85 -24.52 13.66
CA PRO A 270 -24.05 -24.09 14.36
C PRO A 270 -24.06 -24.74 15.73
N GLN A 271 -24.18 -23.93 16.79
CA GLN A 271 -24.44 -24.49 18.11
C GLN A 271 -25.75 -25.25 18.02
N GLN A 272 -25.69 -26.54 18.38
CA GLN A 272 -26.87 -27.42 18.42
C GLN A 272 -27.91 -26.76 19.33
N GLY A 273 -28.98 -26.21 18.74
CA GLY A 273 -30.08 -25.64 19.53
C GLY A 273 -30.97 -24.63 18.84
N GLU A 274 -30.55 -23.97 17.76
CA GLU A 274 -31.39 -22.96 17.09
C GLU A 274 -31.83 -23.43 15.70
N THR A 275 -33.02 -24.00 15.64
CA THR A 275 -33.79 -24.28 14.40
C THR A 275 -34.72 -23.10 14.07
N PRO A 276 -35.19 -22.95 12.81
CA PRO A 276 -35.25 -21.69 12.06
C PRO A 276 -36.43 -20.77 12.38
#